data_AF-A0A6P8LDN1-F1
#
_entry.id   AF-A0A6P8LDN1-F1
#
_cell.length_a   1.000
_cell.length_b   1.000
_cell.length_c   1.000
_cell.angle_alpha   90.00
_cell.angle_beta   90.00
_cell.angle_gamma   90.00
#
_symmetry.space_group_name_H-M   'P 1'
#
loop_
_entity.id
_entity.type
_entity.pdbx_description
1 polymer ?
#
loop_
_entity_poly.entity_id
_entity_poly.type
_entity_poly.pdbx_seq_one_letter_code
_entity_poly.pdbx_strand_id
1 'polypeptide(L)'
;MKGENPPQYHPATPYIAKFCIGQLDSESDGITNVLHVLALLKDIFHHLPKIHVKTISESLLKLMTMKNVLVTSCCLQTFHGLFVSRPSEAILPVQRNGQIITALYDYQPPATDTQPTLAWLTVMQEAYLNLAHNSLNLCAVLLPRILNTCSQLWLSGKSEVMSGSSHTMKILLQDCVGKMCETKKSIET
;
A
#
# COMPACT_ATOMS: atom_id res chain seq x y z
N MET A 1 37.90 -0.32 4.36
CA MET A 1 37.25 0.04 5.64
C MET A 1 35.76 0.24 5.38
N LYS A 2 34.92 -0.77 5.62
CA LYS A 2 33.46 -0.55 5.72
C LYS A 2 33.25 -0.01 7.14
N GLY A 3 32.79 1.25 7.25
CA GLY A 3 32.54 1.87 8.55
C GLY A 3 31.54 1.03 9.36
N GLU A 4 31.75 0.97 10.68
CA GLU A 4 30.99 0.13 11.63
C GLU A 4 29.48 0.45 11.71
N ASN A 5 28.98 1.44 10.97
CA ASN A 5 27.57 1.76 10.84
C ASN A 5 27.25 2.19 9.39
N PRO A 6 26.85 1.27 8.49
CA PRO A 6 26.41 1.68 7.16
C PRO A 6 25.17 2.58 7.26
N PRO A 7 25.06 3.62 6.41
CA PRO A 7 23.91 4.51 6.44
C PRO A 7 22.62 3.74 6.12
N GLN A 8 21.54 4.08 6.83
CA GLN A 8 20.22 3.44 6.66
C GLN A 8 19.61 3.62 5.27
N TYR A 9 20.08 4.62 4.52
CA TYR A 9 19.59 4.95 3.18
C TYR A 9 20.75 5.29 2.26
N HIS A 10 20.51 5.16 0.96
CA HIS A 10 21.46 5.64 -0.04
C HIS A 10 21.60 7.19 0.04
N PRO A 11 22.81 7.76 -0.12
CA PRO A 11 23.01 9.21 -0.02
C PRO A 11 22.19 10.04 -1.02
N ALA A 12 21.86 9.46 -2.18
CA ALA A 12 21.05 10.14 -3.20
C ALA A 12 19.55 10.18 -2.87
N THR A 13 19.07 9.38 -1.91
CA THR A 13 17.64 9.21 -1.65
C THR A 13 16.89 10.51 -1.32
N PRO A 14 17.41 11.42 -0.48
CA PRO A 14 16.73 12.69 -0.20
C PRO A 14 16.56 13.58 -1.44
N TYR A 15 17.51 13.54 -2.38
CA TYR A 15 17.46 14.33 -3.62
C TYR A 15 16.39 13.78 -4.56
N ILE A 16 16.36 12.47 -4.74
CA ILE A 16 15.35 11.79 -5.57
C ILE A 16 13.96 12.02 -4.98
N ALA A 17 13.79 11.87 -3.67
CA ALA A 17 12.51 12.10 -3.01
C ALA A 17 11.99 13.53 -3.20
N LYS A 18 12.87 14.54 -3.05
CA LYS A 18 12.51 15.95 -3.28
C LYS A 18 12.10 16.20 -4.73
N PHE A 19 12.82 15.63 -5.68
CA PHE A 19 12.47 15.71 -7.10
C PHE A 19 11.08 15.11 -7.34
N CYS A 20 10.83 13.87 -6.89
CA CYS A 20 9.54 13.22 -7.06
C CYS A 20 8.40 14.04 -6.45
N ILE A 21 8.55 14.54 -5.21
CA ILE A 21 7.53 15.38 -4.56
C ILE A 21 7.24 16.63 -5.40
N GLY A 22 8.27 17.35 -5.82
CA GLY A 22 8.12 18.56 -6.63
C GLY A 22 7.39 18.31 -7.96
N GLN A 23 7.59 17.13 -8.57
CA GLN A 23 6.93 16.78 -9.82
C GLN A 23 5.50 16.25 -9.64
N LEU A 24 5.19 15.59 -8.52
CA LEU A 24 3.81 15.16 -8.20
C LEU A 24 2.89 16.34 -7.86
N ASP A 25 3.44 17.38 -7.23
CA ASP A 25 2.68 18.56 -6.79
C ASP A 25 2.65 19.69 -7.82
N SER A 26 3.39 19.56 -8.92
CA SER A 26 3.48 20.56 -9.99
C SER A 26 2.18 20.60 -10.81
N GLU A 27 1.49 21.74 -10.79
CA GLU A 27 0.29 21.97 -11.62
C GLU A 27 0.63 22.32 -13.08
N SER A 28 1.87 22.74 -13.35
CA SER A 28 2.35 23.09 -14.69
C SER A 28 2.89 21.91 -15.48
N ASP A 29 3.29 20.83 -14.80
CA ASP A 29 3.83 19.65 -15.46
C ASP A 29 2.67 18.76 -15.92
N GLY A 30 2.63 18.47 -17.22
CA GLY A 30 1.56 17.65 -17.81
C GLY A 30 1.48 16.24 -17.20
N ILE A 31 0.32 15.59 -17.36
CA ILE A 31 0.02 14.25 -16.82
C ILE A 31 1.12 13.22 -17.15
N THR A 32 1.73 13.30 -18.33
CA THR A 32 2.85 12.44 -18.73
C THR A 32 4.00 12.44 -17.74
N ASN A 33 4.35 13.62 -17.20
CA ASN A 33 5.44 13.74 -16.24
C ASN A 33 5.09 13.07 -14.90
N VAL A 34 3.85 13.28 -14.42
CA VAL A 34 3.32 12.58 -13.24
C VAL A 34 3.41 11.06 -13.44
N LEU A 35 3.03 10.55 -14.61
CA LEU A 35 3.11 9.11 -14.90
C LEU A 35 4.54 8.59 -14.89
N HIS A 36 5.52 9.32 -15.41
CA HIS A 36 6.94 8.94 -15.33
C HIS A 36 7.45 8.91 -13.88
N VAL A 37 7.03 9.87 -13.06
CA VAL A 37 7.40 9.91 -11.64
C VAL A 37 6.75 8.74 -10.88
N LEU A 38 5.49 8.42 -11.16
CA LEU A 38 4.82 7.26 -10.58
C LEU A 38 5.50 5.94 -10.99
N ALA A 39 5.92 5.82 -12.26
CA ALA A 39 6.65 4.66 -12.75
C ALA A 39 7.98 4.47 -12.00
N LEU A 40 8.72 5.55 -11.76
CA LEU A 40 9.94 5.51 -10.93
C LEU A 40 9.62 5.13 -9.49
N LEU A 41 8.65 5.80 -8.86
CA LEU A 41 8.29 5.59 -7.46
C LEU A 41 7.84 4.15 -7.21
N LYS A 42 7.11 3.53 -8.13
CA LYS A 42 6.72 2.12 -8.04
C LYS A 42 7.88 1.20 -7.64
N ASP A 43 9.08 1.47 -8.14
CA ASP A 43 10.26 0.63 -7.92
C ASP A 43 11.14 1.12 -6.74
N ILE A 44 11.10 2.41 -6.38
CA ILE A 44 12.01 2.98 -5.37
C ILE A 44 11.35 3.45 -4.07
N PHE A 45 10.02 3.45 -3.98
CA PHE A 45 9.30 4.10 -2.88
C PHE A 45 9.67 3.54 -1.50
N HIS A 46 9.91 2.22 -1.44
CA HIS A 46 10.31 1.50 -0.24
C HIS A 46 11.77 1.74 0.18
N HIS A 47 12.57 2.50 -0.58
CA HIS A 47 13.91 2.93 -0.17
C HIS A 47 13.94 4.34 0.41
N LEU A 48 12.83 5.08 0.37
CA LEU A 48 12.77 6.47 0.79
C LEU A 48 12.64 6.60 2.32
N PRO A 49 13.29 7.58 2.97
CA PRO A 49 13.10 7.84 4.38
C PRO A 49 11.65 8.11 4.75
N LYS A 50 11.25 7.74 5.97
CA LYS A 50 9.87 7.93 6.46
C LYS A 50 9.29 9.33 6.22
N ILE A 51 10.07 10.40 6.34
CA ILE A 51 9.51 11.75 6.12
C ILE A 51 8.98 11.92 4.69
N HIS A 52 9.71 11.41 3.70
CA HIS A 52 9.32 11.46 2.30
C HIS A 52 8.22 10.47 1.96
N VAL A 53 8.23 9.28 2.60
CA VAL A 53 7.14 8.31 2.44
C VAL A 53 5.79 8.92 2.84
N LYS A 54 5.76 9.71 3.92
CA LYS A 54 4.55 10.45 4.33
C LYS A 54 4.07 11.37 3.21
N THR A 55 4.92 12.31 2.81
CA THR A 55 4.56 13.37 1.85
C THR A 55 4.14 12.79 0.52
N ILE A 56 4.89 11.82 -0.01
CA ILE A 56 4.53 11.16 -1.27
C ILE A 56 3.20 10.42 -1.13
N SER A 57 2.95 9.71 -0.02
CA SER A 57 1.65 9.05 0.19
C SER A 57 0.49 10.05 0.15
N GLU A 58 0.66 11.23 0.74
CA GLU A 58 -0.34 12.31 0.70
C GLU A 58 -0.55 12.84 -0.72
N SER A 59 0.52 13.06 -1.49
CA SER A 59 0.43 13.46 -2.90
C SER A 59 -0.24 12.37 -3.77
N LEU A 60 0.07 11.09 -3.56
CA LEU A 60 -0.57 9.97 -4.28
C LEU A 60 -2.08 9.94 -4.01
N LEU A 61 -2.50 10.04 -2.75
CA LEU A 61 -3.92 10.07 -2.38
C LEU A 61 -4.63 11.30 -2.99
N LYS A 62 -3.97 12.47 -3.01
CA LYS A 62 -4.48 13.66 -3.69
C LYS A 62 -4.64 13.43 -5.20
N LEU A 63 -3.64 12.84 -5.88
CA LEU A 63 -3.72 12.54 -7.31
C LEU A 63 -4.88 11.59 -7.65
N MET A 64 -5.17 10.63 -6.78
CA MET A 64 -6.30 9.71 -6.95
C MET A 64 -7.67 10.44 -6.90
N THR A 65 -7.77 11.66 -6.36
CA THR A 65 -9.03 12.44 -6.39
C THR A 65 -9.29 13.12 -7.73
N MET A 66 -8.30 13.19 -8.64
CA MET A 66 -8.43 13.85 -9.94
C MET A 66 -9.24 13.03 -10.97
N LYS A 67 -9.76 11.86 -10.60
CA LYS A 67 -10.59 10.95 -11.42
C LYS A 67 -9.98 10.55 -12.77
N ASN A 68 -8.66 10.66 -12.92
CA ASN A 68 -7.95 10.07 -14.05
C ASN A 68 -7.64 8.60 -13.73
N VAL A 69 -8.25 7.68 -14.49
CA VAL A 69 -8.15 6.24 -14.25
C VAL A 69 -6.71 5.73 -14.36
N LEU A 70 -5.94 6.24 -15.33
CA LEU A 70 -4.55 5.84 -15.52
C LEU A 70 -3.67 6.30 -14.36
N VAL A 71 -3.79 7.57 -13.94
CA VAL A 71 -3.07 8.11 -12.77
C VAL A 71 -3.44 7.35 -11.50
N THR A 72 -4.72 7.05 -11.30
CA THR A 72 -5.21 6.29 -10.14
C THR A 72 -4.61 4.88 -10.12
N SER A 73 -4.58 4.20 -11.28
CA SER A 73 -3.95 2.89 -11.42
C SER A 73 -2.45 2.93 -11.10
N CYS A 74 -1.72 3.94 -11.59
CA CYS A 74 -0.30 4.11 -11.29
C CYS A 74 -0.04 4.45 -9.81
N CYS A 75 -0.92 5.21 -9.15
CA CYS A 75 -0.85 5.45 -7.71
C CYS A 75 -1.04 4.16 -6.91
N LEU A 76 -2.04 3.34 -7.27
CA LEU A 76 -2.27 2.03 -6.69
C LEU A 76 -1.06 1.10 -6.87
N GLN A 77 -0.48 1.05 -8.07
CA GLN A 77 0.75 0.29 -8.33
C GLN A 77 1.93 0.78 -7.48
N THR A 78 2.04 2.10 -7.26
CA THR A 78 3.07 2.69 -6.42
C THR A 78 2.92 2.25 -4.95
N PHE A 79 1.68 2.27 -4.42
CA PHE A 79 1.40 1.74 -3.09
C PHE A 79 1.64 0.23 -2.99
N HIS A 80 1.25 -0.54 -4.00
CA HIS A 80 1.56 -1.96 -4.07
C HIS A 80 3.08 -2.21 -3.97
N GLY A 81 3.89 -1.49 -4.76
CA GLY A 81 5.35 -1.57 -4.72
C GLY A 81 5.94 -1.26 -3.34
N LEU A 82 5.38 -0.27 -2.63
CA LEU A 82 5.75 0.01 -1.25
C LEU A 82 5.45 -1.18 -0.33
N PHE A 83 4.24 -1.72 -0.37
CA PHE A 83 3.81 -2.75 0.58
C PHE A 83 4.45 -4.12 0.32
N VAL A 84 4.53 -4.55 -0.94
CA VAL A 84 5.10 -5.85 -1.32
C VAL A 84 6.57 -5.97 -0.91
N SER A 85 7.29 -4.85 -0.87
CA SER A 85 8.71 -4.78 -0.50
C SER A 85 8.97 -4.95 1.00
N ARG A 86 7.90 -5.07 1.82
CA ARG A 86 7.96 -5.22 3.29
C ARG A 86 8.95 -4.24 3.97
N PRO A 87 8.80 -2.93 3.75
CA PRO A 87 9.73 -1.93 4.27
C PRO A 87 9.80 -1.97 5.79
N SER A 88 10.97 -1.63 6.32
CA SER A 88 11.19 -1.55 7.77
C SER A 88 10.51 -0.31 8.38
N GLU A 89 10.42 -0.29 9.71
CA GLU A 89 9.87 0.83 10.51
C GLU A 89 10.57 2.18 10.23
N ALA A 90 11.82 2.15 9.76
CA ALA A 90 12.58 3.36 9.40
C ALA A 90 12.01 4.04 8.13
N ILE A 91 11.38 3.25 7.25
CA ILE A 91 10.79 3.68 5.97
C ILE A 91 9.28 3.87 6.13
N LEU A 92 8.57 2.84 6.60
CA LEU A 92 7.12 2.86 6.75
C LEU A 92 6.73 2.43 8.16
N PRO A 93 6.53 3.40 9.08
CA PRO A 93 6.05 3.10 10.42
C PRO A 93 4.71 2.37 10.41
N VAL A 94 4.53 1.40 11.32
CA VAL A 94 3.31 0.60 11.47
C VAL A 94 2.04 1.45 11.51
N GLN A 95 2.05 2.54 12.28
CA GLN A 95 0.89 3.43 12.41
C GLN A 95 0.55 4.09 11.07
N ARG A 96 1.56 4.43 10.27
CA ARG A 96 1.34 5.02 8.95
C ARG A 96 0.79 4.02 7.96
N ASN A 97 1.27 2.77 7.97
CA ASN A 97 0.65 1.73 7.15
C ASN A 97 -0.86 1.63 7.47
N GLY A 98 -1.23 1.63 8.75
CA GLY A 98 -2.65 1.64 9.15
C GLY A 98 -3.42 2.87 8.66
N GLN A 99 -2.81 4.06 8.70
CA GLN A 99 -3.41 5.30 8.18
C GLN A 99 -3.62 5.24 6.66
N ILE A 100 -2.64 4.74 5.90
CA ILE A 100 -2.75 4.59 4.44
C ILE A 100 -3.83 3.57 4.10
N ILE A 101 -3.89 2.42 4.80
CA ILE A 101 -4.99 1.44 4.64
C ILE A 101 -6.35 2.12 4.85
N THR A 102 -6.47 2.89 5.92
CA THR A 102 -7.72 3.58 6.26
C THR A 102 -8.13 4.56 5.16
N ALA A 103 -7.18 5.35 4.65
CA ALA A 103 -7.41 6.30 3.57
C ALA A 103 -7.76 5.62 2.24
N LEU A 104 -7.11 4.50 1.91
CA LEU A 104 -7.36 3.77 0.66
C LEU A 104 -8.80 3.25 0.52
N TYR A 105 -9.54 3.07 1.63
CA TYR A 105 -10.96 2.73 1.55
C TYR A 105 -11.81 3.83 0.92
N ASP A 106 -11.43 5.10 1.06
CA ASP A 106 -12.17 6.22 0.45
C ASP A 106 -12.03 6.21 -1.09
N TYR A 107 -11.09 5.40 -1.60
CA TYR A 107 -10.80 5.22 -3.03
C TYR A 107 -11.20 3.82 -3.53
N GLN A 108 -12.02 3.07 -2.77
CA GLN A 108 -12.55 1.79 -3.22
C GLN A 108 -13.42 2.01 -4.48
N PRO A 109 -13.09 1.37 -5.62
CA PRO A 109 -13.89 1.49 -6.82
C PRO A 109 -15.26 0.79 -6.69
N PRO A 110 -16.27 1.19 -7.49
CA PRO A 110 -17.52 0.45 -7.60
C PRO A 110 -17.26 -0.99 -8.06
N ALA A 111 -17.99 -1.95 -7.48
CA ALA A 111 -17.86 -3.36 -7.86
C ALA A 111 -18.21 -3.65 -9.33
N THR A 112 -18.91 -2.72 -10.01
CA THR A 112 -19.16 -2.76 -11.45
C THR A 112 -17.88 -2.58 -12.27
N ASP A 113 -16.88 -1.90 -11.71
CA ASP A 113 -15.61 -1.58 -12.37
C ASP A 113 -14.58 -2.65 -12.00
N THR A 114 -14.63 -3.77 -12.72
CA THR A 114 -13.87 -4.98 -12.39
C THR A 114 -12.37 -4.73 -12.26
N GLN A 115 -11.74 -4.12 -13.27
CA GLN A 115 -10.28 -3.94 -13.28
C GLN A 115 -9.78 -3.01 -12.15
N PRO A 116 -10.35 -1.81 -11.95
CA PRO A 116 -10.01 -0.98 -10.79
C PRO A 116 -10.23 -1.69 -9.45
N THR A 117 -11.34 -2.42 -9.29
CA THR A 117 -11.65 -3.15 -8.05
C THR A 117 -10.59 -4.22 -7.75
N LEU A 118 -10.17 -4.98 -8.76
CA LEU A 118 -9.12 -5.99 -8.61
C LEU A 118 -7.75 -5.38 -8.28
N ALA A 119 -7.40 -4.26 -8.92
CA ALA A 119 -6.17 -3.54 -8.62
C ALA A 119 -6.19 -3.02 -7.17
N TRP A 120 -7.30 -2.45 -6.73
CA TRP A 120 -7.48 -1.98 -5.36
C TRP A 120 -7.40 -3.13 -4.34
N LEU A 121 -8.08 -4.27 -4.59
CA LEU A 121 -7.99 -5.46 -3.74
C LEU A 121 -6.55 -5.96 -3.58
N THR A 122 -5.79 -6.00 -4.68
CA THR A 122 -4.39 -6.41 -4.67
C THR A 122 -3.53 -5.49 -3.79
N VAL A 123 -3.73 -4.17 -3.89
CA VAL A 123 -3.05 -3.20 -3.01
C VAL A 123 -3.44 -3.41 -1.55
N MET A 124 -4.73 -3.55 -1.27
CA MET A 124 -5.22 -3.73 0.10
C MET A 124 -4.66 -5.03 0.70
N GLN A 125 -4.67 -6.13 -0.04
CA GLN A 125 -4.07 -7.39 0.40
C GLN A 125 -2.62 -7.19 0.85
N GLU A 126 -1.77 -6.62 -0.01
CA GLU A 126 -0.36 -6.38 0.34
C GLU A 126 -0.18 -5.39 1.48
N ALA A 127 -1.05 -4.38 1.59
CA ALA A 127 -1.02 -3.43 2.70
C ALA A 127 -1.28 -4.12 4.04
N TYR A 128 -2.24 -5.04 4.10
CA TYR A 128 -2.52 -5.83 5.30
C TYR A 128 -1.43 -6.85 5.60
N LEU A 129 -0.85 -7.49 4.59
CA LEU A 129 0.26 -8.43 4.76
C LEU A 129 1.52 -7.71 5.29
N ASN A 130 1.82 -6.52 4.76
CA ASN A 130 2.90 -5.69 5.29
C ASN A 130 2.63 -5.26 6.73
N LEU A 131 1.39 -4.87 7.04
CA LEU A 131 1.01 -4.53 8.40
C LEU A 131 1.13 -5.73 9.35
N ALA A 132 0.70 -6.92 8.95
CA ALA A 132 0.83 -8.14 9.74
C ALA A 132 2.29 -8.53 9.97
N HIS A 133 3.16 -8.30 8.98
CA HIS A 133 4.60 -8.54 9.12
C HIS A 133 5.25 -7.68 10.22
N ASN A 134 4.80 -6.43 10.36
CA ASN A 134 5.38 -5.48 11.31
C ASN A 134 4.59 -5.37 12.64
N SER A 135 3.29 -5.64 12.65
CA SER A 135 2.42 -5.59 13.83
C SER A 135 1.14 -6.40 13.65
N LEU A 136 1.16 -7.63 14.20
CA LEU A 136 -0.04 -8.47 14.26
C LEU A 136 -1.18 -7.83 15.06
N ASN A 137 -0.88 -7.08 16.12
CA ASN A 137 -1.89 -6.43 16.94
C ASN A 137 -2.69 -5.39 16.16
N LEU A 138 -2.01 -4.47 15.46
CA LEU A 138 -2.71 -3.46 14.66
C LEU A 138 -3.40 -4.09 13.45
N CYS A 139 -2.79 -5.11 12.83
CA CYS A 139 -3.44 -5.87 11.77
C CYS A 139 -4.76 -6.49 12.26
N ALA A 140 -4.78 -7.13 13.42
CA ALA A 140 -5.97 -7.77 13.99
C ALA A 140 -7.13 -6.79 14.20
N VAL A 141 -6.82 -5.56 14.60
CA VAL A 141 -7.83 -4.50 14.78
C VAL A 141 -8.45 -4.07 13.45
N LEU A 142 -7.66 -3.97 12.38
CA LEU A 142 -8.14 -3.49 11.07
C LEU A 142 -8.76 -4.59 10.20
N LEU A 143 -8.34 -5.84 10.38
CA LEU A 143 -8.71 -6.99 9.53
C LEU A 143 -10.23 -7.20 9.35
N PRO A 144 -11.10 -7.00 10.37
CA PRO A 144 -12.54 -7.16 10.17
C PRO A 144 -13.11 -6.26 9.08
N ARG A 145 -12.54 -5.06 8.88
CA ARG A 145 -13.02 -4.11 7.86
C ARG A 145 -12.83 -4.67 6.45
N ILE A 146 -11.66 -5.21 6.13
CA ILE A 146 -11.40 -5.76 4.78
C ILE A 146 -12.19 -7.04 4.53
N LEU A 147 -12.38 -7.89 5.54
CA LEU A 147 -13.22 -9.09 5.40
C LEU A 147 -14.69 -8.72 5.12
N ASN A 148 -15.21 -7.70 5.81
CA ASN A 148 -16.55 -7.18 5.52
C ASN A 148 -16.62 -6.60 4.09
N THR A 149 -15.64 -5.80 3.67
CA THR A 149 -15.58 -5.27 2.30
C THR A 149 -15.56 -6.38 1.25
N CYS A 150 -14.72 -7.42 1.43
CA CYS A 150 -14.67 -8.56 0.52
C CYS A 150 -16.01 -9.30 0.47
N SER A 151 -16.70 -9.44 1.62
CA SER A 151 -18.04 -10.04 1.69
C SER A 151 -19.07 -9.25 0.88
N GLN A 152 -19.02 -7.92 0.89
CA GLN A 152 -19.88 -7.07 0.06
C GLN A 152 -19.55 -7.19 -1.43
N LEU A 153 -18.26 -7.21 -1.78
CA LEU A 153 -17.82 -7.40 -3.16
C LEU A 153 -18.21 -8.79 -3.71
N TRP A 154 -18.33 -9.80 -2.86
CA TRP A 154 -18.87 -11.11 -3.22
C TRP A 154 -20.31 -11.04 -3.72
N LEU A 155 -21.11 -10.11 -3.21
CA LEU A 155 -22.50 -9.91 -3.59
C LEU A 155 -22.66 -9.12 -4.89
N SER A 156 -21.57 -8.72 -5.55
CA SER A 156 -21.60 -7.92 -6.78
C SER A 156 -22.12 -8.66 -8.02
N GLY A 157 -22.15 -10.00 -7.99
CA GLY A 157 -22.52 -10.84 -9.14
C GLY A 157 -21.48 -10.85 -10.28
N LYS A 158 -20.30 -10.23 -10.10
CA LYS A 158 -19.19 -10.24 -11.07
C LYS A 158 -18.19 -11.33 -10.70
N SER A 159 -18.11 -12.38 -11.52
CA SER A 159 -17.29 -13.58 -11.25
C SER A 159 -15.83 -13.24 -10.91
N GLU A 160 -15.23 -12.30 -11.64
CA GLU A 160 -13.86 -11.86 -11.45
C GLU A 160 -13.66 -11.14 -10.11
N VAL A 161 -14.57 -10.23 -9.75
CA VAL A 161 -14.55 -9.52 -8.46
C VAL A 161 -14.78 -10.48 -7.30
N MET A 162 -15.69 -11.43 -7.46
CA MET A 162 -15.93 -12.51 -6.49
C MET A 162 -14.67 -13.36 -6.27
N SER A 163 -13.99 -13.74 -7.36
CA SER A 163 -12.75 -14.50 -7.31
C SER A 163 -11.63 -13.72 -6.62
N GLY A 164 -11.43 -12.45 -7.00
CA GLY A 164 -10.44 -11.57 -6.37
C GLY A 164 -10.69 -11.34 -4.88
N SER A 165 -11.96 -11.17 -4.48
CA SER A 165 -12.37 -11.03 -3.08
C SER A 165 -12.12 -12.32 -2.29
N SER A 166 -12.47 -13.47 -2.88
CA SER A 166 -12.21 -14.79 -2.29
C SER A 166 -10.73 -15.03 -2.07
N HIS A 167 -9.91 -14.70 -3.08
CA HIS A 167 -8.46 -14.81 -3.00
C HIS A 167 -7.89 -13.92 -1.90
N THR A 168 -8.30 -12.65 -1.85
CA THR A 168 -7.88 -11.71 -0.81
C THR A 168 -8.22 -12.23 0.58
N MET A 169 -9.46 -12.68 0.80
CA MET A 169 -9.88 -13.27 2.09
C MET A 169 -9.04 -14.49 2.45
N LYS A 170 -8.81 -15.41 1.51
CA LYS A 170 -7.99 -16.61 1.72
C LYS A 170 -6.59 -16.22 2.20
N ILE A 171 -5.91 -15.33 1.48
CA ILE A 171 -4.56 -14.90 1.81
C ILE A 171 -4.51 -14.22 3.18
N LEU A 172 -5.44 -13.33 3.50
CA LEU A 172 -5.46 -12.64 4.80
C LEU A 172 -5.77 -13.59 5.97
N LEU A 173 -6.64 -14.58 5.77
CA LEU A 173 -6.90 -15.59 6.80
C LEU A 173 -5.67 -16.49 7.03
N GLN A 174 -4.94 -16.84 5.97
CA GLN A 174 -3.74 -17.68 6.10
C GLN A 174 -2.57 -16.89 6.70
N ASP A 175 -2.24 -15.73 6.13
CA ASP A 175 -0.97 -15.05 6.39
C ASP A 175 -1.05 -13.95 7.45
N CYS A 176 -2.26 -13.53 7.84
CA CYS A 176 -2.47 -12.65 9.00
C CYS A 176 -3.04 -13.43 10.17
N VAL A 177 -4.23 -14.05 10.00
CA VAL A 177 -4.90 -14.74 11.12
C VAL A 177 -4.15 -16.00 11.55
N GLY A 178 -3.62 -16.79 10.60
CA GLY A 178 -2.76 -17.94 10.93
C GLY A 178 -1.60 -17.57 11.85
N LYS A 179 -0.86 -16.50 11.53
CA LYS A 179 0.25 -16.00 12.36
C LYS A 179 -0.19 -15.51 13.74
N MET A 180 -1.36 -14.88 13.83
CA MET A 180 -1.94 -14.46 15.13
C MET A 180 -2.25 -15.66 16.03
N CYS A 181 -2.75 -16.75 15.45
CA CYS A 181 -3.06 -17.98 16.19
C CYS A 181 -1.79 -18.73 16.64
N GLU A 182 -0.72 -18.72 15.83
CA GLU A 182 0.57 -19.31 16.19
C GLU A 182 1.25 -18.55 17.33
N THR A 183 1.22 -17.21 17.30
CA THR A 183 1.88 -16.35 18.30
C THR A 183 1.35 -16.59 19.72
N LYS A 184 0.06 -16.94 19.88
CA LYS A 184 -0.50 -17.28 21.19
C LYS A 184 0.08 -18.58 21.77
N LYS A 185 0.43 -19.56 20.93
CA LYS A 185 0.98 -20.84 21.40
C LYS A 185 2.40 -20.70 21.96
N SER A 186 3.18 -19.75 21.46
CA SER A 186 4.57 -19.50 21.88
C SER A 186 4.71 -18.83 23.26
N ILE A 187 3.61 -18.36 23.86
CA ILE A 187 3.59 -17.69 25.17
C ILE A 187 3.17 -18.68 26.28
N GLU A 188 2.66 -19.86 25.92
CA GLU A 188 2.14 -20.88 26.85
C GLU A 188 3.07 -22.10 27.02
N THR A 189 4.30 -22.06 26.50
CA THR A 189 5.36 -23.08 26.71
C THR A 189 6.63 -22.45 27.26
#